data_AF-A0A8T3U742-F1
#
_entry.id   AF-A0A8T3U742-F1
#
_cell.length_a   1.000
_cell.length_b   1.000
_cell.length_c   1.000
_cell.angle_alpha   90.00
_cell.angle_beta   90.00
_cell.angle_gamma   90.00
#
_symmetry.space_group_name_H-M   'P 1'
#
loop_
_entity.id
_entity.type
_entity.pdbx_description
1 polymer ?
#
loop_
_entity_poly.entity_id
_entity_poly.type
_entity_poly.pdbx_seq_one_letter_code
_entity_poly.pdbx_strand_id
1 'polypeptide(L)'
;MLKTNIGDYDLYYNMAMTYTMLNDFIAAKENYEKAAQINSYEAISKLNIGQINMILRDYDEAKKYFYEQKESEDEKIASYAYYYLAKIAIIEGDIEKAIIYTNTAIEIYPPTKKFIERELRFKIIYGKVQLQNQEKEDLITKINQKDEKIVDYLEKIYNKVDTLTDNIEHQYKVNEEVEQTYDREK
;
A
#
# COMPACT_ATOMS: atom_id res chain seq x y z
N MET A 1 2.15 36.62 -6.14
CA MET A 1 3.00 35.76 -5.30
C MET A 1 2.17 35.31 -4.10
N LEU A 2 1.61 34.10 -4.16
CA LEU A 2 0.91 33.51 -3.02
C LEU A 2 1.97 33.20 -1.95
N LYS A 3 1.92 33.88 -0.82
CA LYS A 3 2.58 33.43 0.42
C LYS A 3 1.83 32.17 0.87
N THR A 4 2.15 31.02 0.29
CA THR A 4 1.78 29.73 0.87
C THR A 4 2.52 29.62 2.20
N ASN A 5 1.77 29.58 3.30
CA ASN A 5 2.34 29.41 4.64
C ASN A 5 2.85 27.96 4.76
N ILE A 6 4.09 27.72 4.35
CA ILE A 6 4.74 26.39 4.35
C ILE A 6 4.57 25.69 5.72
N GLY A 7 4.53 26.47 6.81
CA GLY A 7 4.32 25.95 8.16
C GLY A 7 2.96 25.28 8.41
N ASP A 8 1.91 25.64 7.66
CA ASP A 8 0.60 24.99 7.81
C ASP A 8 0.60 23.58 7.21
N TYR A 9 1.40 23.33 6.17
CA TYR A 9 1.43 22.04 5.48
C TYR A 9 2.37 21.03 6.15
N ASP A 10 3.49 21.48 6.71
CA ASP A 10 4.29 20.68 7.64
C ASP A 10 3.44 20.24 8.84
N LEU A 11 2.59 21.14 9.35
CA LEU A 11 1.66 20.82 10.43
C LEU A 11 0.64 19.75 10.00
N TYR A 12 -0.02 19.93 8.85
CA TYR A 12 -0.98 18.93 8.34
C TYR A 12 -0.31 17.57 8.12
N TYR A 13 0.89 17.54 7.54
CA TYR A 13 1.61 16.28 7.34
C TYR A 13 1.92 15.59 8.68
N ASN A 14 2.45 16.32 9.66
CA ASN A 14 2.74 15.77 10.98
C ASN A 14 1.46 15.33 11.73
N MET A 15 0.35 16.06 11.58
CA MET A 15 -0.95 15.65 12.11
C MET A 15 -1.43 14.35 11.45
N ALA A 16 -1.31 14.25 10.13
CA ALA A 16 -1.69 13.05 9.39
C ALA A 16 -0.91 11.82 9.85
N MET A 17 0.41 11.94 10.04
CA MET A 17 1.26 10.89 10.60
C MET A 17 0.84 10.53 12.03
N THR A 18 0.49 11.53 12.86
CA THR A 18 0.02 11.30 14.23
C THR A 18 -1.29 10.51 14.25
N TYR A 19 -2.28 10.93 13.45
CA TYR A 19 -3.55 10.23 13.32
C TYR A 19 -3.37 8.83 12.72
N THR A 20 -2.43 8.66 11.77
CA THR A 20 -2.04 7.34 11.25
C THR A 20 -1.61 6.41 12.38
N MET A 21 -0.70 6.87 13.25
CA MET A 21 -0.21 6.08 14.38
C MET A 21 -1.27 5.81 15.45
N LEU A 22 -2.34 6.62 15.50
CA LEU A 22 -3.52 6.42 16.35
C LEU A 22 -4.58 5.51 15.70
N ASN A 23 -4.37 5.07 14.45
CA ASN A 23 -5.34 4.37 13.61
C ASN A 23 -6.63 5.17 13.33
N ASP A 24 -6.59 6.49 13.50
CA ASP A 24 -7.68 7.38 13.05
C ASP A 24 -7.48 7.69 11.56
N PHE A 25 -7.82 6.71 10.72
CA PHE A 25 -7.55 6.76 9.29
C PHE A 25 -8.36 7.83 8.55
N ILE A 26 -9.54 8.19 9.06
CA ILE A 26 -10.36 9.26 8.50
C ILE A 26 -9.65 10.59 8.70
N ALA A 27 -9.27 10.92 9.95
CA ALA A 27 -8.54 12.15 10.24
C ALA A 27 -7.17 12.17 9.55
N ALA A 28 -6.48 11.02 9.47
CA ALA A 28 -5.20 10.92 8.76
C ALA A 28 -5.36 11.29 7.28
N LYS A 29 -6.36 10.72 6.59
CA LYS A 29 -6.61 10.99 5.17
C LYS A 29 -6.91 12.47 4.92
N GLU A 30 -7.79 13.08 5.72
CA GLU A 30 -8.11 14.52 5.59
C GLU A 30 -6.87 15.42 5.74
N ASN A 31 -5.95 15.06 6.64
CA ASN A 31 -4.73 15.83 6.85
C ASN A 31 -3.67 15.57 5.77
N TYR A 32 -3.56 14.34 5.26
CA TYR A 32 -2.71 14.06 4.09
C TYR A 32 -3.23 14.78 2.83
N GLU A 33 -4.54 14.85 2.62
CA GLU A 33 -5.12 15.59 1.48
C GLU A 33 -4.78 17.09 1.53
N LYS A 34 -4.80 17.69 2.73
CA LYS A 34 -4.36 19.07 2.92
C LYS A 34 -2.86 19.23 2.69
N ALA A 35 -2.04 18.33 3.24
CA ALA A 35 -0.58 18.34 3.03
C ALA A 35 -0.20 18.18 1.54
N ALA A 36 -0.95 17.37 0.80
CA ALA A 36 -0.70 17.08 -0.61
C ALA A 36 -0.89 18.28 -1.55
N GLN A 37 -1.46 19.39 -1.08
CA GLN A 37 -1.57 20.63 -1.85
C GLN A 37 -0.22 21.33 -2.10
N ILE A 38 0.85 20.91 -1.41
CA ILE A 38 2.22 21.33 -1.69
C ILE A 38 3.01 20.18 -2.32
N ASN A 39 3.65 20.47 -3.45
CA ASN A 39 4.44 19.50 -4.24
C ASN A 39 5.47 18.70 -3.44
N SER A 40 6.04 19.25 -2.35
CA SER A 40 7.03 18.53 -1.52
C SER A 40 6.45 17.37 -0.72
N TYR A 41 5.16 17.39 -0.40
CA TYR A 41 4.48 16.31 0.32
C TYR A 41 3.44 15.57 -0.52
N GLU A 42 3.11 16.08 -1.70
CA GLU A 42 2.11 15.52 -2.59
C GLU A 42 2.27 14.02 -2.79
N ALA A 43 3.46 13.59 -3.24
CA ALA A 43 3.68 12.21 -3.61
C ALA A 43 3.57 11.23 -2.42
N ILE A 44 4.23 11.54 -1.30
CA ILE A 44 4.22 10.68 -0.11
C ILE A 44 2.85 10.69 0.57
N SER A 45 2.15 11.83 0.58
CA SER A 45 0.79 11.92 1.12
C SER A 45 -0.18 11.08 0.30
N LYS A 46 -0.12 11.15 -1.04
CA LYS A 46 -0.94 10.33 -1.93
C LYS A 46 -0.64 8.83 -1.78
N LEU A 47 0.63 8.46 -1.63
CA LEU A 47 0.99 7.07 -1.32
C LEU A 47 0.36 6.59 -0.01
N ASN A 48 0.50 7.37 1.07
CA ASN A 48 -0.07 7.03 2.39
C ASN A 48 -1.61 6.97 2.35
N ILE A 49 -2.27 7.85 1.60
CA ILE A 49 -3.73 7.78 1.38
C ILE A 49 -4.10 6.48 0.65
N GLY A 50 -3.33 6.09 -0.39
CA GLY A 50 -3.52 4.81 -1.06
C GLY A 50 -3.44 3.62 -0.10
N GLN A 51 -2.43 3.60 0.78
CA GLN A 51 -2.27 2.57 1.82
C GLN A 51 -3.43 2.56 2.82
N ILE A 52 -3.93 3.74 3.21
CA ILE A 52 -5.12 3.84 4.07
C ILE A 52 -6.33 3.21 3.37
N ASN A 53 -6.56 3.50 2.09
CA ASN A 53 -7.67 2.89 1.35
C ASN A 53 -7.49 1.36 1.22
N MET A 54 -6.25 0.84 1.12
CA MET A 54 -5.99 -0.60 1.22
C MET A 54 -6.48 -1.20 2.54
N ILE A 55 -6.20 -0.54 3.68
CA ILE A 55 -6.66 -0.97 5.01
C ILE A 55 -8.19 -0.97 5.08
N LEU A 56 -8.82 0.03 4.48
CA LEU A 56 -10.28 0.16 4.38
C LEU A 56 -10.90 -0.78 3.33
N ARG A 57 -10.07 -1.55 2.61
CA ARG A 57 -10.46 -2.41 1.47
C ARG A 57 -11.17 -1.68 0.33
N ASP A 58 -10.98 -0.37 0.23
CA ASP A 58 -11.39 0.42 -0.93
C ASP A 58 -10.29 0.34 -2.00
N TYR A 59 -10.19 -0.84 -2.61
CA TYR A 59 -9.11 -1.14 -3.56
C TYR A 59 -9.20 -0.29 -4.84
N ASP A 60 -10.41 0.09 -5.25
CA ASP A 60 -10.62 0.95 -6.42
C ASP A 60 -10.05 2.35 -6.18
N GLU A 61 -10.32 2.94 -5.01
CA GLU A 61 -9.77 4.24 -4.66
C GLU A 61 -8.26 4.16 -4.42
N ALA A 62 -7.79 3.14 -3.70
CA ALA A 62 -6.36 2.91 -3.48
C ALA A 62 -5.58 2.85 -4.81
N LYS A 63 -6.12 2.12 -5.79
CA LYS A 63 -5.51 1.94 -7.11
C LYS A 63 -5.36 3.26 -7.87
N LYS A 64 -6.28 4.22 -7.74
CA LYS A 64 -6.15 5.54 -8.36
C LYS A 64 -4.91 6.28 -7.85
N TYR A 65 -4.72 6.31 -6.53
CA TYR A 65 -3.55 6.95 -5.92
C TYR A 65 -2.25 6.27 -6.37
N PHE A 66 -2.20 4.93 -6.39
CA PHE A 66 -0.99 4.23 -6.84
C PHE A 66 -0.73 4.39 -8.35
N TYR A 67 -1.77 4.45 -9.18
CA TYR A 67 -1.60 4.74 -10.61
C TYR A 67 -1.03 6.12 -10.86
N GLU A 68 -1.39 7.10 -10.05
CA GLU A 68 -0.80 8.44 -10.12
C GLU A 68 0.67 8.42 -9.66
N GLN A 69 0.95 7.74 -8.55
CA GLN A 69 2.28 7.75 -7.93
C GLN A 69 3.32 6.84 -8.61
N LYS A 70 2.91 5.91 -9.49
CA LYS A 70 3.85 5.07 -10.25
C LYS A 70 4.76 5.86 -11.19
N GLU A 71 4.39 7.10 -11.51
CA GLU A 71 5.15 8.05 -12.35
C GLU A 71 5.89 9.11 -11.51
N SER A 72 5.98 8.92 -10.19
CA SER A 72 6.68 9.84 -9.27
C SER A 72 8.17 9.95 -9.61
N GLU A 73 8.71 11.17 -9.55
CA GLU A 73 10.16 11.43 -9.63
C GLU A 73 10.93 10.84 -8.43
N ASP A 74 10.24 10.61 -7.31
CA ASP A 74 10.79 9.84 -6.18
C ASP A 74 10.66 8.34 -6.48
N GLU A 75 11.80 7.70 -6.69
CA GLU A 75 11.90 6.31 -7.13
C GLU A 75 11.40 5.32 -6.06
N LYS A 76 11.54 5.65 -4.77
CA LYS A 76 10.94 4.79 -3.73
C LYS A 76 9.43 4.86 -3.76
N ILE A 77 8.86 6.05 -3.94
CA ILE A 77 7.42 6.22 -4.06
C ILE A 77 6.89 5.46 -5.28
N ALA A 78 7.56 5.60 -6.43
CA ALA A 78 7.19 4.88 -7.65
C ALA A 78 7.26 3.36 -7.45
N SER A 79 8.34 2.86 -6.82
CA SER A 79 8.46 1.44 -6.46
C SER A 79 7.34 0.96 -5.55
N TYR A 80 7.05 1.70 -4.47
CA TYR A 80 5.97 1.36 -3.54
C TYR A 80 4.61 1.39 -4.21
N ALA A 81 4.37 2.33 -5.12
CA ALA A 81 3.14 2.37 -5.92
C ALA A 81 2.99 1.12 -6.79
N TYR A 82 4.04 0.70 -7.51
CA TYR A 82 4.02 -0.56 -8.27
C TYR A 82 3.84 -1.79 -7.37
N TYR A 83 4.46 -1.81 -6.19
CA TYR A 83 4.26 -2.86 -5.19
C TYR A 83 2.78 -2.99 -4.78
N TYR A 84 2.12 -1.89 -4.46
CA TYR A 84 0.70 -1.93 -4.10
C TYR A 84 -0.21 -2.25 -5.28
N LEU A 85 0.09 -1.76 -6.48
CA LEU A 85 -0.63 -2.17 -7.70
C LEU A 85 -0.51 -3.68 -7.94
N ALA A 86 0.66 -4.28 -7.69
CA ALA A 86 0.84 -5.72 -7.77
C ALA A 86 -0.01 -6.46 -6.73
N LYS A 87 -0.04 -5.96 -5.48
CA LYS A 87 -0.87 -6.52 -4.41
C LYS A 87 -2.36 -6.47 -4.77
N ILE A 88 -2.85 -5.36 -5.32
CA ILE A 88 -4.24 -5.24 -5.79
C ILE A 88 -4.50 -6.19 -6.97
N ALA A 89 -3.59 -6.26 -7.95
CA ALA A 89 -3.74 -7.17 -9.10
C ALA A 89 -3.84 -8.65 -8.64
N ILE A 90 -3.11 -9.05 -7.60
CA ILE A 90 -3.25 -10.37 -6.97
C ILE A 90 -4.65 -10.56 -6.39
N ILE A 91 -5.17 -9.57 -5.66
CA ILE A 91 -6.52 -9.61 -5.07
C ILE A 91 -7.59 -9.76 -6.16
N GLU A 92 -7.40 -9.10 -7.30
CA GLU A 92 -8.30 -9.16 -8.45
C GLU A 92 -8.14 -10.40 -9.33
N GLY A 93 -7.11 -11.22 -9.06
CA GLY A 93 -6.78 -12.40 -9.86
C GLY A 93 -6.08 -12.09 -11.19
N ASP A 94 -5.68 -10.83 -11.44
CA ASP A 94 -4.91 -10.43 -12.62
C ASP A 94 -3.41 -10.74 -12.41
N ILE A 95 -3.09 -12.02 -12.52
CA ILE A 95 -1.75 -12.56 -12.24
C ILE A 95 -0.69 -12.00 -13.21
N GLU A 96 -1.06 -11.72 -14.46
CA GLU A 96 -0.14 -11.16 -15.45
C GLU A 96 0.30 -9.75 -15.06
N LYS A 97 -0.66 -8.87 -14.74
CA LYS A 97 -0.33 -7.53 -14.23
C LYS A 97 0.44 -7.59 -12.91
N ALA A 98 0.07 -8.50 -12.01
CA ALA A 98 0.78 -8.66 -10.75
C ALA A 98 2.27 -8.94 -10.96
N ILE A 99 2.63 -9.83 -11.89
CA ILE A 99 4.04 -10.13 -12.22
C ILE A 99 4.74 -8.91 -12.79
N ILE A 100 4.11 -8.22 -13.75
CA ILE A 100 4.68 -7.01 -14.37
C ILE A 100 4.97 -5.96 -13.30
N TYR A 101 3.97 -5.59 -12.50
CA TYR A 101 4.12 -4.58 -11.45
C TYR A 101 5.14 -4.99 -10.39
N THR A 102 5.21 -6.27 -10.02
CA THR A 102 6.21 -6.78 -9.07
C THR A 102 7.64 -6.62 -9.61
N ASN A 103 7.87 -7.01 -10.87
CA ASN A 103 9.17 -6.86 -11.51
C ASN A 103 9.57 -5.38 -11.61
N THR A 104 8.64 -4.51 -12.01
CA THR A 104 8.90 -3.06 -12.12
C THR A 104 9.23 -2.43 -10.76
N ALA A 105 8.53 -2.80 -9.68
CA ALA A 105 8.85 -2.32 -8.34
C ALA A 105 10.30 -2.68 -7.93
N ILE A 106 10.69 -3.94 -8.17
CA ILE A 106 12.04 -4.43 -7.85
C ILE A 106 13.09 -3.76 -8.73
N GLU A 107 12.82 -3.52 -10.00
CA GLU A 107 13.73 -2.82 -10.91
C GLU A 107 13.99 -1.38 -10.46
N ILE A 108 12.95 -0.65 -10.04
CA ILE A 108 13.08 0.74 -9.58
C ILE A 108 13.84 0.81 -8.25
N TYR A 109 13.47 -0.03 -7.28
CA TYR A 109 14.09 -0.09 -5.96
C TYR A 109 14.30 -1.56 -5.53
N PRO A 110 15.48 -2.15 -5.81
CA PRO A 110 15.77 -3.56 -5.55
C PRO A 110 15.48 -4.08 -4.13
N PRO A 111 15.68 -3.29 -3.05
CA PRO A 111 15.31 -3.70 -1.70
C PRO A 111 13.82 -4.02 -1.51
N THR A 112 12.92 -3.52 -2.38
CA THR A 112 11.48 -3.86 -2.39
C THR A 112 11.22 -5.36 -2.42
N LYS A 113 12.12 -6.11 -3.07
CA LYS A 113 12.11 -7.58 -3.10
C LYS A 113 11.95 -8.20 -1.71
N LYS A 114 12.67 -7.69 -0.70
CA LYS A 114 12.62 -8.22 0.67
C LYS A 114 11.27 -8.01 1.33
N PHE A 115 10.53 -6.98 0.94
CA PHE A 115 9.17 -6.74 1.41
C PHE A 115 8.24 -7.76 0.76
N ILE A 116 8.28 -7.87 -0.57
CA ILE A 116 7.49 -8.83 -1.35
C ILE A 116 7.67 -10.28 -0.86
N GLU A 117 8.91 -10.71 -0.59
CA GLU A 117 9.21 -12.08 -0.13
C GLU A 117 8.61 -12.44 1.24
N ARG A 118 8.25 -11.43 2.06
CA ARG A 118 7.63 -11.62 3.37
C ARG A 118 6.10 -11.71 3.29
N GLU A 119 5.52 -11.37 2.15
CA GLU A 119 4.07 -11.23 1.98
C GLU A 119 3.44 -12.51 1.44
N LEU A 120 2.55 -13.12 2.23
CA LEU A 120 1.92 -14.39 1.88
C LEU A 120 1.17 -14.35 0.54
N ARG A 121 0.52 -13.22 0.21
CA ARG A 121 -0.25 -13.05 -1.03
C ARG A 121 0.62 -13.17 -2.29
N PHE A 122 1.88 -12.78 -2.23
CA PHE A 122 2.78 -12.83 -3.38
C PHE A 122 3.30 -14.24 -3.70
N LYS A 123 3.09 -15.23 -2.81
CA LYS A 123 3.51 -16.62 -3.04
C LYS A 123 2.99 -17.20 -4.35
N ILE A 124 1.82 -16.78 -4.81
CA ILE A 124 1.22 -17.25 -6.06
C ILE A 124 2.04 -16.86 -7.31
N ILE A 125 2.95 -15.87 -7.19
CA ILE A 125 3.79 -15.39 -8.28
C ILE A 125 5.30 -15.54 -8.05
N TYR A 126 5.77 -16.06 -6.91
CA TYR A 126 7.21 -16.15 -6.60
C TYR A 126 8.06 -16.82 -7.69
N GLY A 127 7.57 -17.89 -8.32
CA GLY A 127 8.29 -18.59 -9.38
C GLY A 127 8.24 -17.90 -10.76
N LYS A 128 7.52 -16.79 -10.88
CA LYS A 128 7.26 -16.07 -12.15
C LYS A 128 7.91 -14.68 -12.20
N VAL A 129 8.34 -14.17 -11.06
CA VAL A 129 9.01 -12.86 -10.92
C VAL A 129 10.46 -13.03 -11.37
N GLN A 130 10.91 -12.19 -12.31
CA GLN A 130 12.29 -12.19 -12.80
C GLN A 130 13.14 -11.32 -11.88
N LEU A 131 13.91 -11.98 -11.02
CA LEU A 131 14.74 -11.32 -10.03
C LEU A 131 16.11 -11.01 -10.63
N GLN A 132 16.29 -9.81 -11.19
CA GLN A 132 17.63 -9.33 -11.51
C GLN A 132 18.27 -8.79 -10.24
N ASN A 133 19.40 -9.36 -9.82
CA ASN A 133 20.23 -8.78 -8.78
C ASN A 133 20.95 -7.57 -9.37
N GLN A 134 20.36 -6.40 -9.24
CA GLN A 134 21.01 -5.13 -9.58
C GLN A 134 21.22 -4.35 -8.27
N GLU A 135 22.45 -3.91 -8.04
CA GLU A 135 22.72 -2.85 -7.08
C GLU A 135 22.55 -1.53 -7.82
N LYS A 136 21.62 -0.69 -7.35
CA LYS A 136 21.44 0.67 -7.87
C LYS A 136 22.19 1.62 -6.94
N GLU A 137 23.28 2.20 -7.43
CA GLU A 137 24.18 3.04 -6.62
C GLU A 137 23.56 4.41 -6.29
N ASP A 138 22.75 4.98 -7.19
CA ASP A 138 22.08 6.27 -6.99
C ASP A 138 20.55 6.12 -6.99
N LEU A 139 19.92 6.39 -5.85
CA LEU A 139 18.47 6.35 -5.65
C LEU A 139 17.93 7.76 -5.47
N ILE A 140 17.03 8.20 -6.34
CA ILE A 140 16.39 9.51 -6.23
C ILE A 140 15.21 9.39 -5.26
N THR A 141 15.39 9.85 -4.02
CA THR A 141 14.32 9.83 -3.04
C THR A 141 14.45 10.95 -2.01
N LYS A 142 13.30 11.52 -1.65
CA LYS A 142 13.09 12.49 -0.56
C LYS A 142 12.46 11.82 0.66
N ILE A 143 12.03 10.55 0.54
CA ILE A 143 11.53 9.77 1.68
C ILE A 143 12.60 9.69 2.75
N ASN A 144 12.27 10.18 3.95
CA ASN A 144 13.14 10.09 5.11
C ASN A 144 12.74 8.92 6.03
N GLN A 145 13.51 8.70 7.10
CA GLN A 145 13.27 7.57 8.02
C GLN A 145 11.90 7.62 8.71
N LYS A 146 11.33 8.81 8.95
CA LYS A 146 9.99 8.92 9.55
C LYS A 146 8.91 8.50 8.56
N ASP A 147 9.06 8.86 7.29
CA ASP A 147 8.14 8.46 6.22
C ASP A 147 8.15 6.93 6.07
N GLU A 148 9.34 6.31 6.03
CA GLU A 148 9.48 4.84 5.98
C GLU A 148 8.78 4.14 7.15
N LYS A 149 8.82 4.73 8.35
CA LYS A 149 8.13 4.18 9.53
C LYS A 149 6.62 4.21 9.37
N ILE A 150 6.07 5.25 8.73
CA ILE A 150 4.63 5.35 8.47
C ILE A 150 4.21 4.35 7.40
N VAL A 151 4.98 4.23 6.32
CA VAL A 151 4.72 3.23 5.26
C VAL A 151 4.73 1.81 5.84
N ASP A 152 5.75 1.46 6.63
CA ASP A 152 5.85 0.16 7.31
C ASP A 152 4.74 -0.07 8.36
N TYR A 153 4.33 0.98 9.09
CA TYR A 153 3.23 0.89 10.04
C TYR A 153 1.90 0.58 9.33
N LEU A 154 1.55 1.34 8.30
CA LEU A 154 0.33 1.14 7.52
C LEU A 154 0.31 -0.26 6.90
N GLU A 155 1.44 -0.73 6.38
CA GLU A 155 1.56 -2.08 5.83
C GLU A 155 1.33 -3.17 6.89
N LYS A 156 1.89 -3.02 8.09
CA LYS A 156 1.64 -3.94 9.21
C LYS A 156 0.17 -3.97 9.63
N ILE A 157 -0.49 -2.81 9.64
CA ILE A 157 -1.93 -2.74 9.94
C ILE A 157 -2.73 -3.43 8.85
N TYR A 158 -2.44 -3.15 7.58
CA TYR A 158 -3.09 -3.82 6.44
C TYR A 158 -2.99 -5.33 6.58
N ASN A 159 -1.79 -5.88 6.73
CA ASN A 159 -1.58 -7.32 6.85
C ASN A 159 -2.32 -7.95 8.03
N LYS A 160 -2.45 -7.22 9.15
CA LYS A 160 -3.22 -7.67 10.31
C LYS A 160 -4.71 -7.69 10.02
N VAL A 161 -5.27 -6.61 9.47
CA VAL A 161 -6.69 -6.51 9.10
C VAL A 161 -7.05 -7.57 8.07
N ASP A 162 -6.19 -7.75 7.08
CA ASP A 162 -6.32 -8.71 6.01
C ASP A 162 -6.37 -10.16 6.53
N THR A 163 -5.40 -10.53 7.37
CA THR A 163 -5.37 -11.87 8.00
C THR A 163 -6.60 -12.11 8.90
N LEU A 164 -7.05 -11.11 9.65
CA LEU A 164 -8.23 -11.23 10.49
C LEU A 164 -9.50 -11.41 9.64
N THR A 165 -9.61 -10.68 8.54
CA THR A 165 -10.75 -10.76 7.63
C THR A 165 -10.82 -12.11 6.95
N ASP A 166 -9.71 -12.61 6.40
CA ASP A 166 -9.64 -13.93 5.76
C ASP A 166 -10.06 -15.05 6.74
N ASN A 167 -9.63 -14.96 8.01
CA ASN A 167 -10.02 -15.92 9.04
C ASN A 167 -11.52 -15.88 9.36
N ILE A 168 -12.10 -14.68 9.43
CA ILE A 168 -13.53 -14.50 9.69
C ILE A 168 -14.35 -15.03 8.51
N GLU A 169 -14.00 -14.66 7.28
CA GLU A 169 -14.68 -15.14 6.06
C GLU A 169 -14.60 -16.68 5.94
N HIS A 170 -13.47 -17.28 6.30
CA HIS A 170 -13.33 -18.74 6.33
C HIS A 170 -14.27 -19.39 7.36
N GLN A 171 -14.37 -18.84 8.57
CA GLN A 171 -15.28 -19.35 9.61
C GLN A 171 -16.74 -19.29 9.18
N TYR A 172 -17.17 -18.19 8.56
CA TYR A 172 -18.54 -18.05 8.05
C TYR A 172 -18.87 -19.11 6.99
N LYS A 173 -17.97 -19.34 6.02
CA LYS A 173 -18.15 -20.38 4.99
C LYS A 173 -18.27 -21.78 5.56
N VAL A 174 -17.43 -22.13 6.54
CA VAL A 174 -17.49 -23.45 7.20
C VAL A 174 -18.82 -23.63 7.93
N ASN A 175 -19.32 -22.59 8.61
CA ASN A 175 -20.60 -22.66 9.29
C ASN A 175 -21.77 -22.84 8.31
N GLU A 176 -21.78 -22.13 7.18
CA GLU A 176 -22.80 -22.30 6.12
C GLU A 176 -22.78 -23.72 5.53
N GLU A 177 -21.61 -24.31 5.31
CA GLU A 177 -21.48 -25.69 4.82
C GLU A 177 -22.03 -26.73 5.83
N VAL A 178 -21.81 -26.50 7.12
CA VAL A 178 -22.34 -27.36 8.20
C VAL A 178 -23.86 -27.27 8.29
N GLU A 179 -24.43 -26.06 8.20
CA GLU A 179 -25.89 -25.88 8.18
C GLU A 179 -26.54 -26.55 6.96
N GLN A 180 -25.94 -26.40 5.77
CA GLN A 180 -26.44 -27.02 4.54
C GLN A 180 -26.38 -28.54 4.55
N THR A 181 -25.38 -29.14 5.20
CA THR A 181 -25.31 -30.61 5.36
C THR A 181 -26.36 -31.11 6.35
N TYR A 182 -26.57 -30.39 7.46
CA TYR A 182 -27.59 -30.73 8.45
C TYR A 182 -29.03 -30.69 7.87
N ASP A 183 -29.32 -29.73 6.99
CA ASP A 183 -30.63 -29.61 6.36
C ASP A 183 -30.89 -30.64 5.24
N ARG A 184 -29.83 -31.21 4.64
CA ARG A 184 -29.96 -32.27 3.61
C ARG A 184 -30.15 -33.67 4.20
N GLU A 185 -29.80 -33.86 5.48
CA GLU A 185 -29.93 -35.13 6.19
C GLU A 185 -31.28 -35.30 6.92
N LYS A 186 -32.18 -34.30 6.83
CA LYS A 186 -33.58 -34.36 7.27
C LYS A 186 -34.53 -34.68 6.12
#